data_AF-A0A7I0J4N3-F1
#
_entry.id   AF-A0A7I0J4N3-F1
#
_cell.length_a   1.000
_cell.length_b   1.000
_cell.length_c   1.000
_cell.angle_alpha   90.00
_cell.angle_beta   90.00
_cell.angle_gamma   90.00
#
_symmetry.space_group_name_H-M   'P 1'
#
loop_
_entity.id
_entity.type
_entity.pdbx_description
1 polymer ?
#
loop_
_entity_poly.entity_id
_entity_poly.type
_entity_poly.pdbx_seq_one_letter_code
_entity_poly.pdbx_strand_id
1 'polypeptide(L)'
;PGPVHIEIPTDVMVKPADGIAAALSNAAPPAPAPAAIAEAAKPIKAARRPLILSGGGARKADAALRRLAETLGAPVVETANARGLLHGHPLCVPAS
;
A
#
# COMPACT_ATOMS: atom_id res chain seq x y z
N PRO A 1 -10.33 -1.96 -3.17
CA PRO A 1 -11.64 -1.49 -2.67
C PRO A 1 -12.34 -0.65 -3.74
N GLY A 2 -13.59 -0.98 -4.03
CA GLY A 2 -14.40 -0.31 -5.04
C GLY A 2 -15.80 -0.02 -4.50
N PRO A 3 -16.58 0.82 -5.20
CA PRO A 3 -17.94 1.12 -4.80
C PRO A 3 -18.79 -0.16 -4.80
N VAL A 4 -19.69 -0.25 -3.82
CA VAL A 4 -20.77 -1.24 -3.78
C VAL A 4 -22.07 -0.45 -3.77
N HIS A 5 -23.00 -0.79 -4.66
CA HIS A 5 -24.32 -0.17 -4.72
C HIS A 5 -25.34 -1.12 -4.10
N ILE A 6 -26.15 -0.60 -3.17
CA ILE A 6 -27.27 -1.32 -2.57
C ILE A 6 -28.48 -0.39 -2.70
N GLU A 7 -29.57 -0.91 -3.22
CA GLU A 7 -30.85 -0.22 -3.32
C GLU A 7 -31.84 -0.81 -2.31
N ILE A 8 -32.53 0.05 -1.57
CA ILE A 8 -33.51 -0.35 -0.54
C ILE A 8 -34.83 0.39 -0.82
N PRO A 9 -35.93 -0.31 -1.10
CA PRO A 9 -37.25 0.30 -1.24
C PRO A 9 -37.68 1.08 0.00
N THR A 10 -38.42 2.19 -0.18
CA THR A 10 -38.83 3.08 0.93
C THR A 10 -39.76 2.39 1.94
N ASP A 11 -40.59 1.45 1.49
CA ASP A 11 -41.47 0.65 2.35
C ASP A 11 -40.69 -0.39 3.17
N VAL A 12 -39.52 -0.81 2.69
CA VAL A 12 -38.61 -1.72 3.42
C VAL A 12 -37.75 -0.93 4.41
N MET A 13 -37.36 0.30 4.08
CA MET A 13 -36.50 1.16 4.90
C MET A 13 -37.06 1.44 6.30
N VAL A 14 -38.38 1.45 6.45
CA VAL A 14 -39.07 1.74 7.73
C VAL A 14 -39.33 0.50 8.59
N LYS A 15 -39.01 -0.70 8.10
CA LYS A 15 -39.31 -1.94 8.82
C LYS A 15 -38.31 -2.17 9.96
N PRO A 16 -38.73 -2.77 11.09
CA PRO A 16 -37.81 -3.17 12.16
C PRO A 16 -36.71 -4.10 11.66
N ALA A 17 -35.49 -3.89 12.13
CA ALA A 17 -34.29 -4.61 11.72
C ALA A 17 -33.56 -5.22 12.93
N ASP A 18 -34.35 -5.71 13.89
CA ASP A 18 -33.84 -6.30 15.13
C ASP A 18 -33.03 -7.57 14.84
N GLY A 19 -31.96 -7.78 15.59
CA GLY A 19 -31.10 -8.98 15.46
C GLY A 19 -30.07 -8.92 14.33
N ILE A 20 -29.94 -7.80 13.60
CA ILE A 20 -28.81 -7.62 12.66
C ILE A 20 -27.53 -7.36 13.47
N ALA A 21 -26.62 -8.32 13.46
CA ALA A 21 -25.25 -8.13 13.93
C ALA A 21 -24.36 -7.65 12.77
N ALA A 22 -23.58 -6.60 13.00
CA ALA A 22 -22.57 -6.17 12.05
C ALA A 22 -21.48 -7.25 11.92
N ALA A 23 -21.37 -7.89 10.76
CA ALA A 23 -20.23 -8.72 10.42
C ALA A 23 -19.09 -7.83 9.95
N LEU A 24 -18.29 -7.32 10.89
CA LEU A 24 -17.06 -6.62 10.55
C LEU A 24 -16.01 -7.63 10.09
N SER A 25 -15.73 -7.66 8.78
CA SER A 25 -14.59 -8.41 8.28
C SER A 25 -13.30 -7.67 8.64
N ASN A 26 -12.63 -8.16 9.67
CA ASN A 26 -11.28 -7.73 10.07
C ASN A 26 -10.19 -8.57 9.40
N ALA A 27 -10.44 -9.06 8.17
CA ALA A 27 -9.48 -9.88 7.47
C ALA A 27 -8.17 -9.11 7.31
N ALA A 28 -7.14 -9.57 8.02
CA ALA A 28 -5.80 -9.01 7.90
C ALA A 28 -5.30 -9.25 6.46
N PRO A 29 -4.51 -8.32 5.90
CA PRO A 29 -3.82 -8.58 4.65
C PRO A 29 -2.99 -9.87 4.78
N PRO A 30 -2.93 -10.71 3.73
CA PRO A 30 -2.09 -11.90 3.77
C PRO A 30 -0.63 -11.51 3.97
N ALA A 31 0.08 -12.27 4.81
CA ALA A 31 1.50 -12.09 4.98
C ALA A 31 2.24 -12.45 3.68
N PRO A 32 3.33 -11.74 3.32
CA PRO A 32 4.13 -12.10 2.16
C PRO A 32 4.81 -13.45 2.37
N ALA A 33 4.83 -14.29 1.34
CA ALA A 33 5.51 -15.58 1.39
C ALA A 33 7.04 -15.37 1.49
N PRO A 34 7.74 -15.95 2.50
CA PRO A 34 9.18 -15.76 2.67
C PRO A 34 10.02 -16.14 1.44
N ALA A 35 9.63 -17.22 0.75
CA ALA A 35 10.28 -17.64 -0.50
C ALA A 35 10.16 -16.59 -1.60
N ALA A 36 8.99 -15.96 -1.76
CA ALA A 36 8.78 -14.91 -2.76
C ALA A 36 9.64 -13.67 -2.46
N ILE A 37 9.79 -13.30 -1.18
CA ILE A 37 10.70 -12.22 -0.76
C ILE A 37 12.16 -12.56 -1.07
N ALA A 38 12.58 -13.80 -0.80
CA ALA A 38 13.94 -14.26 -1.10
C ALA A 38 14.23 -14.23 -2.61
N GLU A 39 13.29 -14.68 -3.44
CA GLU A 39 13.42 -14.63 -4.89
C GLU A 39 13.47 -13.19 -5.42
N ALA A 40 12.62 -12.29 -4.92
CA ALA A 40 12.64 -10.88 -5.30
C ALA A 40 13.96 -10.18 -4.91
N ALA A 41 14.56 -10.55 -3.78
CA ALA A 41 15.81 -9.96 -3.31
C ALA A 41 17.02 -10.28 -4.22
N LYS A 42 17.01 -11.40 -4.96
CA LYS A 42 18.13 -11.81 -5.83
C LYS A 42 18.43 -10.79 -6.94
N PRO A 43 17.48 -10.42 -7.84
CA PRO A 43 17.75 -9.43 -8.88
C PRO A 43 17.98 -8.03 -8.29
N ILE A 44 17.34 -7.68 -7.16
CA ILE A 44 17.56 -6.40 -6.48
C ILE A 44 19.03 -6.27 -6.03
N LYS A 45 19.59 -7.32 -5.42
CA LYS A 45 21.00 -7.34 -4.99
C LYS A 45 21.99 -7.28 -6.15
N ALA A 46 21.63 -7.84 -7.30
CA ALA A 46 22.48 -7.84 -8.49
C ALA A 46 22.34 -6.57 -9.35
N ALA A 47 21.38 -5.69 -9.03
CA ALA A 47 21.10 -4.50 -9.81
C ALA A 47 22.25 -3.47 -9.70
N ARG A 48 22.75 -3.00 -10.85
CA ARG A 48 23.81 -1.96 -10.88
C ARG A 48 23.26 -0.55 -10.70
N ARG A 49 22.00 -0.32 -11.07
CA ARG A 49 21.34 1.00 -11.05
C ARG A 49 19.89 0.85 -10.58
N PRO A 50 19.65 0.43 -9.32
CA PRO A 50 18.30 0.22 -8.81
C PRO A 50 17.56 1.57 -8.69
N LEU A 51 16.24 1.53 -8.83
CA LEU A 51 15.32 2.63 -8.56
C LEU A 51 14.08 2.06 -7.88
N ILE A 52 13.51 2.80 -6.93
CA ILE A 52 12.27 2.42 -6.27
C ILE A 52 11.15 3.34 -6.78
N LEU A 53 10.07 2.74 -7.30
CA LEU A 53 8.86 3.45 -7.65
C LEU A 53 7.78 3.16 -6.61
N SER A 54 7.46 4.12 -5.75
CA SER A 54 6.49 3.94 -4.67
C SER A 54 5.11 4.48 -5.05
N GLY A 55 4.08 3.63 -4.91
CA GLY A 55 2.68 3.98 -5.06
C GLY A 55 1.94 4.14 -3.72
N GLY A 56 0.65 4.46 -3.75
CA GLY A 56 -0.16 4.69 -2.55
C GLY A 56 -0.24 3.51 -1.57
N GLY A 57 0.05 2.28 -2.02
CA GLY A 57 0.18 1.11 -1.16
C GLY A 57 1.33 1.20 -0.15
N ALA A 58 2.32 2.06 -0.38
CA ALA A 58 3.46 2.26 0.53
C ALA A 58 3.16 3.24 1.68
N ARG A 59 1.95 3.80 1.78
CA ARG A 59 1.61 4.85 2.76
C ARG A 59 1.85 4.52 4.23
N LYS A 60 1.91 3.23 4.58
CA LYS A 60 2.17 2.75 5.95
C LYS A 60 3.56 2.12 6.10
N ALA A 61 4.45 2.38 5.15
CA ALA A 61 5.75 1.75 5.04
C ALA A 61 6.89 2.79 4.91
N ASP A 62 6.68 4.03 5.35
CA ASP A 62 7.66 5.13 5.27
C ASP A 62 9.05 4.74 5.80
N ALA A 63 9.13 4.24 7.04
CA ALA A 63 10.39 3.85 7.66
C ALA A 63 11.06 2.67 6.95
N ALA A 64 10.27 1.71 6.47
CA ALA A 64 10.78 0.56 5.73
C ALA A 64 11.29 0.96 4.34
N LEU A 65 10.56 1.84 3.65
CA LEU A 65 10.92 2.40 2.35
C LEU A 65 12.21 3.21 2.43
N ARG A 66 12.32 4.09 3.44
CA ARG A 66 13.55 4.86 3.71
C ARG A 66 14.75 3.94 3.92
N ARG A 67 14.63 2.96 4.83
CA ARG A 67 15.70 2.00 5.09
C ARG A 67 16.10 1.24 3.83
N LEU A 68 15.13 0.81 3.01
CA LEU A 68 15.40 0.09 1.77
C LEU A 68 16.13 0.98 0.77
N ALA A 69 15.70 2.23 0.59
CA ALA A 69 16.34 3.21 -0.29
C ALA A 69 17.80 3.47 0.12
N GLU A 70 18.03 3.72 1.42
CA GLU A 70 19.37 3.95 1.98
C GLU A 70 20.26 2.70 1.82
N THR A 71 19.72 1.50 2.07
CA THR A 71 20.46 0.24 1.94
C THR A 71 20.90 -0.02 0.49
N LEU A 72 20.03 0.30 -0.47
CA LEU A 72 20.31 0.08 -1.88
C LEU A 72 21.05 1.25 -2.55
N GLY A 73 21.19 2.39 -1.86
CA GLY A 73 21.59 3.65 -2.49
C GLY A 73 20.67 4.05 -3.65
N ALA A 74 19.40 3.65 -3.59
CA ALA A 74 18.48 3.75 -4.71
C ALA A 74 17.64 5.04 -4.64
N PRO A 75 17.55 5.83 -5.72
CA PRO A 75 16.58 6.91 -5.80
C PRO A 75 15.14 6.38 -5.70
N VAL A 76 14.27 7.17 -5.09
CA VAL A 76 12.85 6.87 -4.90
C VAL A 76 12.01 7.88 -5.67
N VAL A 77 11.21 7.38 -6.62
CA VAL A 77 10.20 8.15 -7.33
C VAL A 77 8.84 7.85 -6.70
N GLU A 78 8.13 8.90 -6.27
CA GLU A 78 6.80 8.78 -5.67
C GLU A 78 5.72 9.09 -6.71
N THR A 79 4.71 8.23 -6.84
CA THR A 79 3.49 8.62 -7.57
C THR A 79 2.73 9.68 -6.79
N ALA A 80 1.77 10.36 -7.44
CA ALA A 80 0.90 11.32 -6.76
C ALA A 80 0.23 10.75 -5.49
N ASN A 81 -0.09 9.46 -5.47
CA ASN A 81 -0.71 8.80 -4.32
C ASN A 81 0.26 8.46 -3.18
N ALA A 82 1.56 8.47 -3.45
CA ALA A 82 2.64 8.17 -2.51
C ALA A 82 3.39 9.43 -2.04
N ARG A 83 2.98 10.61 -2.52
CA ARG A 83 3.68 11.87 -2.30
C ARG A 83 3.84 12.16 -0.80
N GLY A 84 5.07 12.44 -0.40
CA GLY A 84 5.44 12.85 0.95
C GLY A 84 6.03 11.74 1.83
N LEU A 85 6.13 10.49 1.35
CA LEU A 85 6.72 9.40 2.14
C LEU A 85 8.20 9.62 2.45
N LEU A 86 8.92 10.24 1.53
CA LEU A 86 10.32 10.61 1.64
C LEU A 86 10.53 12.14 1.58
N HIS A 87 9.56 12.92 2.09
CA HIS A 87 9.70 14.38 2.11
C HIS A 87 11.03 14.83 2.75
N GLY A 88 11.77 15.68 2.06
CA GLY A 88 13.08 16.18 2.48
C GLY A 88 14.24 15.17 2.44
N HIS A 89 14.02 13.94 1.96
CA HIS A 89 15.09 12.95 1.84
C HIS A 89 15.96 13.21 0.60
N PRO A 90 17.30 13.16 0.69
CA PRO A 90 18.19 13.28 -0.48
C PRO A 90 18.01 12.22 -1.58
N LEU A 91 17.39 11.07 -1.28
CA LEU A 91 17.09 10.02 -2.26
C LEU A 91 15.71 10.18 -2.89
N CYS A 92 14.91 11.15 -2.44
CA CYS A 92 13.62 11.45 -3.04
C CYS A 92 13.84 12.17 -4.38
N VAL A 93 13.27 11.62 -5.45
CA VAL A 93 13.25 12.23 -6.77
C VAL A 93 11.88 12.85 -7.00
N PRO A 94 11.79 14.18 -7.14
CA PRO A 94 10.54 14.85 -7.47
C PRO A 94 10.02 14.35 -8.82
N ALA A 95 8.79 13.84 -8.84
CA ALA A 95 8.05 13.52 -10.05
C ALA A 95 6.74 14.32 -10.05
N SER A 96 6.49 14.98 -11.18
CA SER A 96 5.33 15.83 -11.47
C SER A 96 4.04 15.01 -11.49
#